data_AF-A0A811KSM8-F1
#
_entry.id   AF-A0A811KSM8-F1
#
_cell.length_a   1.000
_cell.length_b   1.000
_cell.length_c   1.000
_cell.angle_alpha   90.00
_cell.angle_beta   90.00
_cell.angle_gamma   90.00
#
_symmetry.space_group_name_H-M   'P 1'
#
loop_
_entity.id
_entity.type
_entity.pdbx_description
1 polymer ?
#
loop_
_entity_poly.entity_id
_entity_poly.type
_entity_poly.pdbx_seq_one_letter_code
_entity_poly.pdbx_strand_id
1 'polypeptide(L)'
;MKFFIVFLCFATVTALYDHGPAERFWDLLKGLQGEKLQQVKEIVYDPDLTKRQTLEMMDDWVENQSPQIQALYKQSMDNFEQRDHARNAQLDRKAEHLSVAGRELEAEIRAIYDNLDLTDRHTCESVAEVVSMSAHVLQKELGISPPPCDEVFKTLHKH
;
A
#
# COMPACT_ATOMS: atom_id res chain seq x y z
N MET A 1 -3.65 -35.45 18.95
CA MET A 1 -3.66 -33.98 19.02
C MET A 1 -2.26 -33.44 18.80
N LYS A 2 -1.90 -33.06 17.56
CA LYS A 2 -0.72 -32.23 17.28
C LYS A 2 -1.01 -31.42 16.01
N PHE A 3 -1.64 -30.26 16.18
CA PHE A 3 -1.78 -29.23 15.15
C PHE A 3 -1.55 -27.89 15.83
N PHE A 4 -0.29 -27.53 16.02
CA PHE A 4 0.15 -26.17 16.34
C PHE A 4 1.59 -26.10 15.88
N ILE A 5 1.83 -25.35 14.80
CA ILE A 5 3.06 -24.69 14.33
C ILE A 5 2.84 -24.45 12.82
N VAL A 6 1.93 -23.53 12.47
CA VAL A 6 1.93 -22.84 11.15
C VAL A 6 1.20 -21.51 11.36
N PHE A 7 1.81 -20.52 12.02
CA PHE A 7 1.21 -19.18 12.11
C PHE A 7 2.24 -18.04 12.18
N LEU A 8 3.47 -18.26 11.69
CA LEU A 8 4.57 -17.30 11.89
C LEU A 8 5.39 -16.96 10.64
N CYS A 9 4.90 -17.26 9.43
CA CYS A 9 5.59 -16.89 8.19
C CYS A 9 4.75 -16.10 7.16
N PHE A 10 3.52 -15.69 7.50
CA PHE A 10 2.66 -14.94 6.56
C PHE A 10 2.80 -13.40 6.64
N ALA A 11 3.80 -12.90 7.37
CA ALA A 11 3.94 -11.46 7.66
C ALA A 11 5.07 -10.75 6.90
N THR A 12 5.86 -11.43 6.07
CA THR A 12 7.17 -10.85 5.68
C THR A 12 7.18 -9.99 4.43
N VAL A 13 6.16 -10.04 3.55
CA VAL A 13 6.16 -9.21 2.32
C VAL A 13 4.84 -8.53 2.01
N THR A 14 3.70 -8.98 2.55
CA THR A 14 2.52 -8.10 2.65
C THR A 14 2.94 -6.79 3.32
N ALA A 15 3.69 -6.86 4.42
CA ALA A 15 4.25 -5.69 5.12
C ALA A 15 5.26 -4.81 4.32
N LEU A 16 5.75 -5.24 3.14
CA LEU A 16 6.63 -4.42 2.28
C LEU A 16 5.87 -3.70 1.16
N TYR A 17 4.59 -4.04 0.96
CA TYR A 17 3.77 -3.58 -0.15
C TYR A 17 2.32 -3.23 0.32
N ASP A 18 2.23 -2.64 1.50
CA ASP A 18 1.00 -2.42 2.29
C ASP A 18 0.97 -0.92 2.67
N HIS A 19 -0.05 -0.10 2.37
CA HIS A 19 -1.38 -0.28 1.77
C HIS A 19 -1.89 1.05 1.14
N GLY A 20 -2.23 1.05 -0.16
CA GLY A 20 -3.11 2.06 -0.80
C GLY A 20 -2.74 3.54 -0.65
N PRO A 21 -3.59 4.48 -1.12
CA PRO A 21 -3.40 5.90 -0.89
C PRO A 21 -3.51 6.27 0.60
N ALA A 22 -4.11 5.42 1.45
CA ALA A 22 -4.22 5.65 2.89
C ALA A 22 -2.88 5.74 3.63
N GLU A 23 -1.86 4.96 3.24
CA GLU A 23 -0.53 5.02 3.87
C GLU A 23 0.11 6.41 3.71
N ARG A 24 -0.13 7.06 2.56
CA ARG A 24 0.38 8.39 2.23
C ARG A 24 -0.16 9.47 3.16
N PHE A 25 -1.41 9.31 3.60
CA PHE A 25 -2.10 10.28 4.46
C PHE A 25 -2.12 9.87 5.94
N TRP A 26 -1.40 8.82 6.33
CA TRP A 26 -1.44 8.27 7.69
C TRP A 26 -1.05 9.30 8.78
N ASP A 27 -0.02 10.10 8.52
CA ASP A 27 0.43 11.11 9.49
C ASP A 27 -0.55 12.30 9.57
N LEU A 28 -1.17 12.68 8.44
CA LEU A 28 -2.27 13.65 8.42
C LEU A 28 -3.47 13.14 9.22
N LEU A 29 -3.93 11.90 8.99
CA LEU A 29 -5.07 11.31 9.67
C LEU A 29 -4.90 11.30 11.21
N LYS A 30 -3.69 11.06 11.70
CA LYS A 30 -3.37 11.15 13.14
C LYS A 30 -3.44 12.57 13.69
N GLY A 31 -3.13 13.56 12.86
CA GLY A 31 -3.14 14.97 13.22
C GLY A 31 -4.52 15.64 13.15
N LEU A 32 -5.48 15.02 12.46
CA LEU A 32 -6.85 15.54 12.30
C LEU A 32 -7.81 14.99 13.36
N GLN A 33 -8.87 15.76 13.63
CA GLN A 33 -9.94 15.37 14.56
C GLN A 33 -11.30 15.85 14.06
N GLY A 34 -12.38 15.26 14.60
CA GLY A 34 -13.75 15.67 14.34
C GLY A 34 -14.13 15.62 12.86
N GLU A 35 -14.82 16.65 12.39
CA GLU A 35 -15.34 16.73 11.02
C GLU A 35 -14.22 16.65 9.96
N LYS A 36 -13.05 17.24 10.22
CA LYS A 36 -11.93 17.23 9.28
C LYS A 36 -11.35 15.84 9.08
N LEU A 37 -11.26 15.06 10.16
CA LEU A 37 -10.85 13.66 10.08
C LEU A 37 -11.85 12.86 9.24
N GLN A 38 -13.15 13.07 9.46
CA GLN A 38 -14.19 12.37 8.74
C GLN A 38 -14.17 12.68 7.23
N GLN A 39 -14.03 13.96 6.87
CA GLN A 39 -13.90 14.40 5.47
C GLN A 39 -12.73 13.71 4.76
N VAL A 40 -11.55 13.66 5.40
CA VAL A 40 -10.38 13.01 4.81
C VAL A 40 -10.58 11.49 4.71
N LYS A 41 -11.20 10.85 5.70
CA LYS A 41 -11.49 9.41 5.62
C LYS A 41 -12.42 9.07 4.45
N GLU A 42 -13.42 9.90 4.19
CA GLU A 42 -14.34 9.70 3.07
C GLU A 42 -13.63 9.74 1.71
N ILE A 43 -12.60 10.59 1.56
CA ILE A 43 -11.80 10.64 0.33
C ILE A 43 -10.82 9.45 0.27
N VAL A 44 -10.08 9.22 1.35
CA VAL A 44 -8.94 8.30 1.37
C VAL A 44 -9.35 6.83 1.36
N TYR A 45 -10.52 6.50 1.90
CA TYR A 45 -11.04 5.14 1.99
C TYR A 45 -12.17 4.87 0.99
N ASP A 46 -12.37 5.73 -0.01
CA ASP A 46 -13.33 5.46 -1.09
C ASP A 46 -12.77 4.34 -2.01
N PRO A 47 -13.44 3.17 -2.09
CA PRO A 47 -12.95 2.05 -2.89
C PRO A 47 -13.10 2.25 -4.39
N ASP A 48 -13.91 3.22 -4.83
CA ASP A 48 -14.21 3.48 -6.23
C ASP A 48 -13.24 4.51 -6.84
N LEU A 49 -12.45 5.20 -6.02
CA LEU A 49 -11.41 6.11 -6.48
C LEU A 49 -10.13 5.37 -6.85
N THR A 50 -9.57 5.75 -7.99
CA THR A 50 -8.17 5.42 -8.31
C THR A 50 -7.24 6.18 -7.37
N LYS A 51 -6.03 5.66 -7.16
CA LYS A 51 -5.02 6.35 -6.34
C LYS A 51 -4.81 7.79 -6.83
N ARG A 52 -4.77 8.00 -8.15
CA ARG A 52 -4.65 9.34 -8.75
C ARG A 52 -5.80 10.26 -8.32
N GLN A 53 -7.04 9.79 -8.44
CA GLN A 53 -8.21 10.58 -8.04
C GLN A 53 -8.20 10.88 -6.55
N THR A 54 -7.80 9.93 -5.70
CA THR A 54 -7.63 10.18 -4.26
C THR A 54 -6.61 11.30 -4.00
N LEU A 55 -5.48 11.31 -4.73
CA LEU A 55 -4.47 12.38 -4.62
C LEU A 55 -5.04 13.73 -5.03
N GLU A 56 -5.67 13.80 -6.19
CA GLU A 56 -6.27 15.02 -6.73
C GLU A 56 -7.34 15.59 -5.78
N MET A 57 -8.23 14.74 -5.26
CA MET A 57 -9.25 15.15 -4.30
C MET A 57 -8.67 15.62 -2.96
N MET A 58 -7.57 15.02 -2.51
CA MET A 58 -6.88 15.45 -1.28
C MET A 58 -6.15 16.78 -1.47
N ASP A 59 -5.53 17.00 -2.64
CA ASP A 59 -4.93 18.29 -3.01
C ASP A 59 -6.00 19.39 -3.07
N ASP A 60 -7.13 19.14 -3.76
CA ASP A 60 -8.25 20.09 -3.82
C ASP A 60 -8.84 20.38 -2.43
N TRP A 61 -8.97 19.34 -1.59
CA TRP A 61 -9.46 19.51 -0.22
C TRP A 61 -8.51 20.38 0.60
N VAL A 62 -7.20 20.16 0.52
CA VAL A 62 -6.21 20.85 1.36
C VAL A 62 -6.06 22.34 1.02
N GLU A 63 -6.21 22.71 -0.26
CA GLU A 63 -6.13 24.11 -0.72
C GLU A 63 -7.14 25.02 0.02
N ASN A 64 -8.28 24.47 0.40
CA ASN A 64 -9.36 25.19 1.08
C ASN A 64 -9.28 25.13 2.61
N GLN A 65 -8.21 24.57 3.17
CA GLN A 65 -8.05 24.43 4.62
C GLN A 65 -7.20 25.54 5.24
N SER A 66 -7.13 25.55 6.58
CA SER A 66 -6.26 26.48 7.30
C SER A 66 -4.77 26.22 6.97
N PRO A 67 -3.90 27.23 7.10
CA PRO A 67 -2.45 27.06 6.90
C PRO A 67 -1.83 25.95 7.77
N GLN A 68 -2.42 25.68 8.94
CA GLN A 68 -1.98 24.62 9.83
C GLN A 68 -2.25 23.23 9.23
N ILE A 69 -3.43 23.03 8.64
CA ILE A 69 -3.77 21.76 7.97
C ILE A 69 -2.93 21.58 6.70
N GLN A 70 -2.72 22.65 5.93
CA GLN A 70 -1.82 22.62 4.78
C GLN A 70 -0.39 22.23 5.17
N ALA A 71 0.12 22.73 6.30
CA ALA A 71 1.43 22.33 6.83
C ALA A 71 1.46 20.85 7.26
N LEU A 72 0.41 20.36 7.93
CA LEU A 72 0.30 18.94 8.31
C LEU A 72 0.24 18.02 7.09
N TYR A 73 -0.51 18.42 6.06
CA TYR A 73 -0.58 17.69 4.80
C TYR A 73 0.79 17.58 4.15
N LYS A 74 1.48 18.71 3.97
CA LYS A 74 2.84 18.73 3.42
C LYS A 74 3.78 17.83 4.20
N GLN A 75 3.76 17.93 5.53
CA GLN A 75 4.60 17.09 6.39
C GLN A 75 4.28 15.59 6.21
N SER A 76 3.00 15.22 6.08
CA SER A 76 2.59 13.83 5.83
C SER A 76 3.15 13.33 4.49
N MET A 77 3.09 14.17 3.45
CA MET A 77 3.62 13.85 2.11
C MET A 77 5.14 13.68 2.11
N ASP A 78 5.86 14.61 2.74
CA ASP A 78 7.33 14.56 2.88
C ASP A 78 7.76 13.29 3.65
N ASN A 79 7.04 12.95 4.73
CA ASN A 79 7.30 11.74 5.51
C ASN A 79 7.02 10.47 4.70
N PHE A 80 5.93 10.46 3.92
CA PHE A 80 5.60 9.33 3.06
C PHE A 80 6.70 9.13 2.01
N GLU A 81 7.15 10.18 1.33
CA GLU A 81 8.22 10.11 0.33
C GLU A 81 9.52 9.54 0.94
N GLN A 82 9.87 9.94 2.17
CA GLN A 82 11.02 9.36 2.87
C GLN A 82 10.85 7.87 3.17
N ARG A 83 9.67 7.45 3.63
CA ARG A 83 9.36 6.03 3.88
C ARG A 83 9.39 5.23 2.57
N ASP A 84 8.82 5.78 1.51
CA ASP A 84 8.77 5.20 0.17
C ASP A 84 10.18 4.97 -0.39
N HIS A 85 11.04 5.99 -0.34
CA HIS A 85 12.45 5.86 -0.73
C HIS A 85 13.19 4.82 0.11
N ALA A 86 13.01 4.82 1.42
CA ALA A 86 13.67 3.85 2.30
C ALA A 86 13.22 2.41 2.00
N ARG A 87 11.93 2.22 1.71
CA ARG A 87 11.33 0.95 1.32
C ARG A 87 11.86 0.47 -0.04
N ASN A 88 11.85 1.34 -1.04
CA ASN A 88 12.37 1.04 -2.38
C ASN A 88 13.86 0.67 -2.34
N ALA A 89 14.68 1.39 -1.56
CA ALA A 89 16.08 1.04 -1.38
C ALA A 89 16.28 -0.33 -0.69
N GLN A 90 15.35 -0.77 0.17
CA GLN A 90 15.38 -2.12 0.73
C GLN A 90 14.98 -3.18 -0.30
N LEU A 91 13.99 -2.90 -1.14
CA LEU A 91 13.56 -3.77 -2.23
C LEU A 91 14.68 -3.94 -3.26
N ASP A 92 15.33 -2.87 -3.67
CA ASP A 92 16.45 -2.91 -4.62
C ASP A 92 17.60 -3.78 -4.08
N ARG A 93 17.97 -3.62 -2.80
CA ARG A 93 18.98 -4.49 -2.16
C ARG A 93 18.56 -5.96 -2.09
N LYS A 94 17.28 -6.24 -1.89
CA LYS A 94 16.78 -7.63 -1.92
C LYS A 94 16.84 -8.20 -3.33
N ALA A 95 16.54 -7.39 -4.35
CA ALA A 95 16.55 -7.78 -5.75
C ALA A 95 17.94 -8.24 -6.23
N GLU A 96 19.03 -7.74 -5.64
CA GLU A 96 20.41 -8.19 -5.90
C GLU A 96 20.62 -9.69 -5.66
N HIS A 97 19.84 -10.29 -4.75
CA HIS A 97 19.95 -11.70 -4.38
C HIS A 97 18.92 -12.61 -5.05
N LEU A 98 18.03 -12.04 -5.86
CA LEU A 98 17.02 -12.79 -6.58
C LEU A 98 17.59 -13.44 -7.85
N SER A 99 16.93 -14.49 -8.31
CA SER A 99 17.04 -15.03 -9.66
C SER A 99 16.54 -13.99 -10.68
N VAL A 100 16.85 -14.21 -11.96
CA VAL A 100 16.35 -13.35 -13.04
C VAL A 100 14.82 -13.29 -13.01
N ALA A 101 14.17 -14.45 -12.93
CA ALA A 101 12.72 -14.56 -12.83
C ALA A 101 12.15 -13.95 -11.54
N GLY A 102 12.87 -14.04 -10.41
CA GLY A 102 12.49 -13.39 -9.16
C GLY A 102 12.49 -11.87 -9.27
N ARG A 103 13.51 -11.28 -9.91
CA ARG A 103 13.56 -9.84 -10.19
C ARG A 103 12.47 -9.38 -11.16
N GLU A 104 12.18 -10.16 -12.19
CA GLU A 104 11.12 -9.84 -13.15
C GLU A 104 9.75 -9.80 -12.45
N LEU A 105 9.46 -10.79 -11.61
CA LEU A 105 8.23 -10.84 -10.83
C LEU A 105 8.14 -9.70 -9.80
N GLU A 106 9.24 -9.35 -9.14
CA GLU A 106 9.29 -8.20 -8.23
C GLU A 106 9.00 -6.88 -8.96
N ALA A 107 9.62 -6.67 -10.12
CA ALA A 107 9.40 -5.49 -10.94
C ALA A 107 7.96 -5.38 -11.44
N GLU A 108 7.31 -6.49 -11.79
CA GLU A 108 5.91 -6.53 -12.20
C GLU A 108 4.98 -6.16 -11.04
N ILE A 109 5.19 -6.73 -9.85
CA ILE A 109 4.44 -6.38 -8.63
C ILE A 109 4.59 -4.89 -8.33
N ARG A 110 5.83 -4.37 -8.36
CA ARG A 110 6.12 -2.96 -8.12
C ARG A 110 5.40 -2.05 -9.11
N ALA A 111 5.41 -2.40 -10.40
CA ALA A 111 4.71 -1.63 -11.43
C ALA A 111 3.19 -1.54 -11.19
N ILE A 112 2.58 -2.60 -10.65
CA ILE A 112 1.15 -2.59 -10.26
C ILE A 112 0.90 -1.63 -9.10
N TYR A 113 1.77 -1.63 -8.08
CA TYR A 113 1.67 -0.70 -6.95
C TYR A 113 1.85 0.76 -7.37
N ASP A 114 2.81 1.02 -8.25
CA ASP A 114 3.12 2.37 -8.76
C ASP A 114 2.09 2.89 -9.77
N ASN A 115 1.22 2.02 -10.28
CA ASN A 115 0.14 2.42 -11.18
C ASN A 115 -0.95 3.21 -10.42
N LEU A 116 -0.96 4.52 -10.65
CA LEU A 116 -1.90 5.46 -10.04
C LEU A 116 -3.32 5.37 -10.62
N ASP A 117 -3.49 4.72 -11.78
CA ASP A 117 -4.80 4.59 -12.45
C ASP A 117 -5.59 3.37 -11.95
N LEU A 118 -5.03 2.62 -11.01
CA LEU A 118 -5.72 1.54 -10.33
C LEU A 118 -6.36 2.04 -9.04
N THR A 119 -7.53 1.50 -8.73
CA THR A 119 -8.09 1.51 -7.38
C THR A 119 -7.27 0.56 -6.49
N ASP A 120 -7.43 0.65 -5.17
CA ASP A 120 -6.83 -0.31 -4.25
C ASP A 120 -7.30 -1.73 -4.53
N ARG A 121 -8.59 -1.87 -4.86
CA ARG A 121 -9.18 -3.14 -5.27
C ARG A 121 -8.48 -3.74 -6.45
N HIS A 122 -8.36 -3.00 -7.55
CA HIS A 122 -7.70 -3.50 -8.74
C HIS A 122 -6.21 -3.75 -8.51
N THR A 123 -5.55 -2.96 -7.64
CA THR A 123 -4.16 -3.22 -7.23
C THR A 123 -4.04 -4.57 -6.53
N CYS A 124 -4.89 -4.84 -5.54
CA CYS A 124 -4.87 -6.14 -4.84
C CYS A 124 -5.15 -7.30 -5.79
N GLU A 125 -6.18 -7.18 -6.62
CA GLU A 125 -6.57 -8.23 -7.58
C GLU A 125 -5.44 -8.51 -8.58
N SER A 126 -4.81 -7.46 -9.12
CA SER A 126 -3.69 -7.59 -10.08
C SER A 126 -2.45 -8.24 -9.44
N VAL A 127 -2.11 -7.84 -8.20
CA VAL A 127 -1.00 -8.47 -7.45
C VAL A 127 -1.32 -9.94 -7.16
N ALA A 128 -2.56 -10.24 -6.72
CA ALA A 128 -2.97 -11.61 -6.46
C ALA A 128 -2.88 -12.50 -7.70
N GLU A 129 -3.29 -11.98 -8.86
CA GLU A 129 -3.17 -12.67 -10.14
C GLU A 129 -1.71 -12.98 -10.46
N VAL A 130 -0.84 -11.96 -10.52
CA VAL A 130 0.60 -12.11 -10.84
C VAL A 130 1.29 -13.09 -9.89
N VAL A 131 1.04 -12.98 -8.59
CA VAL A 131 1.61 -13.91 -7.60
C VAL A 131 1.05 -15.32 -7.78
N SER A 132 -0.24 -15.48 -8.03
CA SER A 132 -0.86 -16.81 -8.22
C SER A 132 -0.37 -17.53 -9.47
N MET A 133 -0.05 -16.80 -10.54
CA MET A 133 0.47 -17.33 -11.80
C MET A 133 1.97 -17.64 -11.72
N SER A 134 2.68 -17.05 -10.76
CA SER A 134 4.11 -17.31 -10.55
C SER A 134 4.38 -18.71 -9.97
N ALA A 135 5.53 -19.29 -10.34
CA ALA A 135 5.95 -20.56 -9.77
C ALA A 135 6.19 -20.44 -8.26
N HIS A 136 5.82 -21.46 -7.49
CA HIS A 136 5.99 -21.48 -6.03
C HIS A 136 7.45 -21.20 -5.60
N VAL A 137 8.43 -21.63 -6.39
CA VAL A 137 9.85 -21.33 -6.11
C VAL A 137 10.11 -19.82 -6.08
N LEU A 138 9.49 -19.05 -6.99
CA LEU A 138 9.61 -17.59 -7.05
C LEU A 138 8.86 -16.93 -5.90
N GLN A 139 7.67 -17.44 -5.57
CA GLN A 139 6.93 -16.97 -4.39
C GLN A 139 7.75 -17.13 -3.11
N LYS A 140 8.40 -18.28 -2.95
CA LYS A 140 9.27 -18.56 -1.79
C LYS A 140 10.54 -17.70 -1.80
N GLU A 141 11.15 -17.51 -2.97
CA GLU A 141 12.32 -16.67 -3.16
C GLU A 141 12.05 -15.22 -2.76
N LEU A 142 10.90 -14.70 -3.19
CA LEU A 142 10.43 -13.37 -2.84
C LEU A 142 9.86 -13.28 -1.42
N GLY A 143 9.50 -14.41 -0.80
CA GLY A 143 8.81 -14.44 0.50
C GLY A 143 7.36 -13.97 0.45
N ILE A 144 6.71 -14.08 -0.72
CA ILE A 144 5.35 -13.63 -0.99
C ILE A 144 4.36 -14.80 -1.03
N SER A 145 3.10 -14.50 -0.74
CA SER A 145 1.94 -15.36 -1.00
C SER A 145 0.83 -14.51 -1.60
N PRO A 146 -0.10 -15.08 -2.39
CA PRO A 146 -1.25 -14.33 -2.87
C PRO A 146 -2.00 -13.66 -1.70
N PRO A 147 -2.27 -12.35 -1.75
CA PRO A 147 -2.99 -11.66 -0.68
C PRO A 147 -4.47 -12.08 -0.67
N PRO A 148 -5.09 -12.30 0.51
CA PRO A 148 -6.53 -12.50 0.62
C PRO A 148 -7.25 -11.15 0.47
N CYS A 149 -7.55 -10.73 -0.76
CA CYS A 149 -8.07 -9.38 -1.03
C CYS A 149 -9.30 -9.02 -0.20
N ASP A 150 -10.27 -9.93 -0.04
CA ASP A 150 -11.46 -9.69 0.78
C ASP A 150 -11.16 -9.38 2.26
N GLU A 151 -10.08 -9.93 2.82
CA GLU A 151 -9.67 -9.68 4.20
C GLU A 151 -8.90 -8.37 4.34
N VAL A 152 -8.11 -8.00 3.33
CA VAL A 152 -7.39 -6.72 3.25
C VAL A 152 -8.40 -5.56 3.22
N PHE A 153 -9.41 -5.62 2.35
CA PHE A 153 -10.45 -4.57 2.30
C PHE A 153 -11.26 -4.48 3.58
N LYS A 154 -11.67 -5.61 4.17
CA LYS A 154 -12.40 -5.61 5.46
C LYS A 154 -11.60 -5.00 6.60
N THR A 155 -10.27 -4.99 6.52
CA THR A 155 -9.40 -4.42 7.55
C THR A 155 -9.15 -2.93 7.31
N LEU A 156 -8.99 -2.51 6.05
CA LEU A 156 -8.79 -1.11 5.67
C LEU A 156 -10.02 -0.22 5.94
N HIS A 157 -11.23 -0.74 5.77
CA HIS A 157 -12.48 0.03 5.95
C HIS A 157 -13.11 -0.08 7.36
N LYS A 158 -12.37 -0.60 8.36
CA LYS A 158 -12.91 -0.86 9.72
C LYS A 158 -12.80 0.30 10.71
N HIS A 159 -12.44 1.51 10.26
CA HIS A 159 -12.12 2.65 11.12
C HIS A 159 -12.79 3.95 10.67
#